data_AF-A0A0F9SQG1-F1
#
_entry.id   AF-A0A0F9SQG1-F1
#
_cell.length_a   1.000
_cell.length_b   1.000
_cell.length_c   1.000
_cell.angle_alpha   90.00
_cell.angle_beta   90.00
_cell.angle_gamma   90.00
#
_symmetry.space_group_name_H-M   'P 1'
#
loop_
_entity.id
_entity.type
_entity.pdbx_description
1 polymer ?
#
loop_
_entity_poly.entity_id
_entity_poly.type
_entity_poly.pdbx_seq_one_letter_code
_entity_poly.pdbx_strand_id
1 'polypeptide(L)'
;MYYIAFSIQHLKKGTAPKIVAAICHAFAGCECEDKCDCKRGKSCDSCHFSNRKGIFAWSVCELKGGVVFAIITRDEMMQVDVYTAEQFDFHGLRVLAEALRMFSENEHLTMTHVHRDRLTEDTSD
;
A
#
# COMPACT_ATOMS: atom_id res chain seq x y z
N MET A 1 -16.62 2.70 4.36
CA MET A 1 -15.26 2.13 4.05
C MET A 1 -14.38 3.25 3.51
N TYR A 2 -13.14 3.40 4.01
CA TYR A 2 -12.25 4.49 3.61
C TYR A 2 -11.25 3.99 2.56
N TYR A 3 -10.96 4.85 1.57
CA TYR A 3 -10.05 4.55 0.48
C TYR A 3 -9.03 5.68 0.28
N ILE A 4 -7.75 5.34 0.31
CA ILE A 4 -6.66 6.28 0.07
C ILE A 4 -5.73 5.67 -0.97
N ALA A 5 -5.44 6.41 -2.02
CA ALA A 5 -4.47 6.03 -3.03
C ALA A 5 -3.25 6.95 -2.99
N PHE A 6 -2.07 6.36 -2.98
CA PHE A 6 -0.80 7.05 -3.19
C PHE A 6 -0.22 6.64 -4.52
N SER A 7 0.14 7.61 -5.36
CA SER A 7 0.84 7.37 -6.62
C SER A 7 2.24 7.96 -6.55
N ILE A 8 3.24 7.10 -6.76
CA ILE A 8 4.64 7.49 -6.84
C ILE A 8 5.04 7.52 -8.31
N GLN A 9 5.43 8.69 -8.79
CA GLN A 9 5.99 8.89 -10.12
C GLN A 9 7.52 8.86 -10.07
N HIS A 10 8.16 8.43 -11.16
CA HIS A 10 9.62 8.35 -11.28
C HIS A 10 10.24 7.52 -10.15
N LEU A 11 9.83 6.27 -10.08
CA LEU A 11 10.27 5.34 -9.04
C LEU A 11 11.75 5.04 -9.20
N LYS A 12 12.51 5.18 -8.12
CA LYS A 12 13.93 4.79 -8.09
C LYS A 12 14.07 3.34 -8.53
N LYS A 13 14.94 3.08 -9.51
CA LYS A 13 15.15 1.75 -10.09
C LYS A 13 15.39 0.68 -9.00
N GLY A 14 14.65 -0.42 -9.07
CA GLY A 14 14.79 -1.56 -8.15
C GLY A 14 14.23 -1.36 -6.74
N THR A 15 13.51 -0.25 -6.47
CA THR A 15 12.93 0.01 -5.14
C THR A 15 11.53 -0.54 -4.95
N ALA A 16 10.81 -0.92 -6.02
CA ALA A 16 9.45 -1.47 -5.91
C ALA A 16 9.33 -2.63 -4.90
N PRO A 17 10.21 -3.65 -4.89
CA PRO A 17 10.15 -4.72 -3.90
C PRO A 17 10.41 -4.23 -2.47
N LYS A 18 11.22 -3.18 -2.30
CA LYS A 18 11.52 -2.59 -0.99
C LYS A 18 10.34 -1.84 -0.42
N ILE A 19 9.53 -1.19 -1.27
CA ILE A 19 8.31 -0.49 -0.85
C ILE A 19 7.27 -1.49 -0.37
N VAL A 20 7.08 -2.57 -1.13
CA VAL A 20 6.20 -3.67 -0.72
C VAL A 20 6.61 -4.18 0.66
N ALA A 21 7.90 -4.48 0.85
CA ALA A 21 8.40 -4.91 2.16
C ALA A 21 8.17 -3.86 3.27
N ALA A 22 8.48 -2.58 3.01
CA ALA A 22 8.36 -1.51 3.99
C ALA A 22 6.90 -1.31 4.46
N ILE A 23 5.94 -1.24 3.53
CA ILE A 23 4.52 -1.15 3.86
C ILE A 23 4.10 -2.37 4.69
N CYS A 24 4.53 -3.55 4.25
CA CYS A 24 4.09 -4.81 4.85
C CYS A 24 4.80 -5.17 6.17
N HIS A 25 5.84 -4.45 6.61
CA HIS A 25 6.46 -4.68 7.92
C HIS A 25 6.23 -3.50 8.85
N ALA A 26 6.50 -2.28 8.39
CA ALA A 26 6.45 -1.11 9.25
C ALA A 26 5.01 -0.67 9.54
N PHE A 27 4.10 -0.83 8.57
CA PHE A 27 2.72 -0.33 8.70
C PHE A 27 1.70 -1.45 8.86
N ALA A 28 2.07 -2.67 8.46
CA ALA A 28 1.22 -3.85 8.57
C ALA A 28 1.11 -4.44 9.98
N GLY A 29 1.98 -4.05 10.91
CA GLY A 29 2.02 -4.66 12.23
C GLY A 29 2.37 -6.15 12.18
N CYS A 30 3.19 -6.58 11.21
CA CYS A 30 3.71 -7.95 11.24
C CYS A 30 4.59 -8.10 12.48
N GLU A 31 4.11 -8.82 13.49
CA GLU A 31 4.86 -9.22 14.70
C GLU A 31 6.03 -10.17 14.38
N CYS A 32 6.19 -10.47 13.09
CA CYS A 32 7.11 -11.38 12.48
C CYS A 32 8.51 -10.75 12.56
N GLU A 33 9.35 -11.25 13.46
CA GLU A 33 10.75 -10.82 13.66
C GLU A 33 11.59 -10.85 12.36
N ASP A 34 12.89 -10.55 12.48
CA ASP A 34 13.81 -10.37 11.34
C ASP A 34 13.84 -11.49 10.30
N LYS A 35 13.34 -12.69 10.64
CA LYS A 35 13.21 -13.87 9.79
C LYS A 35 11.86 -13.99 9.06
N CYS A 36 11.01 -12.96 8.99
CA CYS A 36 9.72 -13.12 8.29
C CYS A 36 9.89 -13.40 6.78
N ASP A 37 9.23 -14.45 6.31
CA ASP A 37 9.04 -14.75 4.88
C ASP A 37 8.29 -13.64 4.12
N CYS A 38 7.60 -12.75 4.83
CA CYS A 38 7.09 -11.46 4.36
C CYS A 38 8.15 -10.61 3.66
N LYS A 39 9.41 -10.58 4.15
CA LYS A 39 10.55 -9.87 3.52
C LYS A 39 10.88 -10.43 2.14
N ARG A 40 10.41 -11.65 1.84
CA ARG A 40 10.58 -12.36 0.58
C ARG A 40 9.30 -12.37 -0.26
N GLY A 41 8.27 -11.62 0.15
CA GLY A 41 6.99 -11.52 -0.55
C GLY A 41 6.10 -12.78 -0.42
N LYS A 42 6.15 -13.46 0.72
CA LYS A 42 5.31 -14.61 1.07
C LYS A 42 4.43 -14.32 2.28
N SER A 43 3.27 -14.96 2.37
CA SER A 43 2.34 -14.84 3.51
C SER A 43 2.94 -15.35 4.82
N CYS A 44 2.41 -14.86 5.95
CA CYS A 44 2.67 -15.34 7.30
C CYS A 44 1.38 -15.34 8.13
N ASP A 45 1.47 -15.72 9.41
CA ASP A 45 0.32 -15.80 10.32
C ASP A 45 -0.38 -14.45 10.58
N SER A 46 0.33 -13.33 10.37
CA SER A 46 -0.17 -11.98 10.62
C SER A 46 -0.48 -11.18 9.35
N CYS A 47 -0.04 -11.64 8.18
CA CYS A 47 -0.19 -10.94 6.90
C CYS A 47 -0.42 -11.93 5.76
N HIS A 48 -1.56 -11.79 5.07
CA HIS A 48 -1.81 -12.56 3.85
C HIS A 48 -1.23 -11.82 2.64
N PHE A 49 -0.31 -12.46 1.92
CA PHE A 49 0.23 -11.98 0.66
C PHE A 49 -0.37 -12.73 -0.52
N SER A 50 -0.87 -11.98 -1.49
CA SER A 50 -1.07 -12.49 -2.84
C SER A 50 -0.28 -11.62 -3.80
N ASN A 51 0.44 -12.26 -4.72
CA ASN A 51 1.18 -11.57 -5.76
C ASN A 51 0.92 -12.20 -7.13
N ARG A 52 1.02 -11.38 -8.17
CA ARG A 52 1.08 -11.84 -9.55
C ARG A 52 2.28 -11.19 -10.22
N LYS A 53 3.13 -12.02 -10.83
CA LYS A 53 4.20 -11.55 -11.72
C LYS A 53 3.69 -11.53 -13.16
N GLY A 54 3.92 -10.43 -13.87
CA GLY A 54 3.48 -10.21 -15.24
C GLY A 54 3.78 -8.78 -15.69
N ILE A 55 3.22 -8.36 -16.83
CA ILE A 55 3.33 -6.99 -17.36
C ILE A 55 2.81 -5.96 -16.33
N PHE A 56 1.84 -6.38 -15.52
CA PHE A 56 1.34 -5.65 -14.35
C PHE A 56 1.63 -6.48 -13.11
N ALA A 57 2.60 -6.05 -12.30
CA ALA A 57 2.88 -6.68 -11.02
C ALA A 57 2.00 -6.05 -9.94
N TRP A 58 1.28 -6.89 -9.18
CA TRP A 58 0.54 -6.42 -8.02
C TRP A 58 0.82 -7.30 -6.80
N SER A 59 0.76 -6.69 -5.61
CA SER A 59 0.89 -7.34 -4.30
C SER A 59 -0.22 -6.82 -3.40
N VAL A 60 -1.00 -7.71 -2.79
CA VAL A 60 -1.98 -7.34 -1.76
C VAL A 60 -1.49 -7.82 -0.40
N CYS A 61 -1.60 -6.95 0.60
CA CYS A 61 -1.32 -7.23 2.00
C CYS A 61 -2.54 -6.85 2.84
N GLU A 62 -3.15 -7.83 3.50
CA GLU A 62 -4.27 -7.63 4.42
C GLU A 62 -3.81 -7.79 5.87
N LEU A 63 -4.23 -6.84 6.72
CA LEU A 63 -3.89 -6.80 8.14
C LEU A 63 -5.03 -7.31 9.01
N LYS A 64 -4.69 -7.84 10.17
CA LYS A 64 -5.66 -8.33 11.18
C LYS A 64 -6.67 -7.28 11.67
N GLY A 65 -6.40 -5.99 11.44
CA GLY A 65 -7.31 -4.87 11.72
C GLY A 65 -8.24 -4.46 10.56
N GLY A 66 -8.28 -5.21 9.46
CA GLY A 66 -9.13 -4.90 8.29
C GLY A 66 -8.58 -3.81 7.37
N VAL A 67 -7.32 -3.42 7.55
CA VAL A 67 -6.60 -2.56 6.61
C VAL A 67 -6.02 -3.42 5.49
N VAL A 68 -6.22 -3.01 4.24
CA VAL A 68 -5.72 -3.70 3.05
C VAL A 68 -4.88 -2.74 2.22
N PHE A 69 -3.65 -3.13 1.93
CA PHE A 69 -2.77 -2.46 0.98
C PHE A 69 -2.72 -3.23 -0.33
N ALA A 70 -3.18 -2.64 -1.43
CA ALA A 70 -2.97 -3.14 -2.78
C ALA A 70 -1.90 -2.30 -3.48
N ILE A 71 -0.78 -2.93 -3.82
CA ILE A 71 0.40 -2.28 -4.37
C ILE A 71 0.54 -2.72 -5.82
N ILE A 72 0.45 -1.78 -6.76
CA ILE A 72 0.52 -2.00 -8.19
C ILE A 72 1.78 -1.31 -8.70
N THR A 73 2.66 -2.07 -9.36
CA THR A 73 3.88 -1.52 -9.96
C THR A 73 3.81 -1.64 -11.49
N ARG A 74 4.19 -0.56 -12.19
CA ARG A 74 4.26 -0.46 -13.65
C ARG A 74 5.51 0.33 -14.03
N ASP A 75 6.54 -0.31 -14.57
CA ASP A 75 7.78 0.38 -14.97
C ASP A 75 8.35 1.29 -13.84
N GLU A 76 8.41 2.61 -14.08
CA GLU A 76 8.86 3.65 -13.14
C GLU A 76 7.70 4.24 -12.30
N MET A 77 6.57 3.54 -12.23
CA MET A 77 5.35 3.96 -11.53
C MET A 77 4.95 2.96 -10.46
N MET A 78 4.47 3.48 -9.33
CA MET A 78 3.81 2.67 -8.31
C MET A 78 2.53 3.34 -7.82
N GLN A 79 1.48 2.54 -7.66
CA GLN A 79 0.25 2.92 -6.98
C GLN A 79 0.09 2.05 -5.73
N VAL A 80 -0.23 2.69 -4.61
CA VAL A 80 -0.51 2.05 -3.32
C VAL A 80 -1.91 2.45 -2.91
N ASP A 81 -2.82 1.48 -2.99
CA ASP A 81 -4.23 1.62 -2.62
C ASP A 81 -4.41 1.07 -1.21
N VAL A 82 -4.98 1.89 -0.32
CA VAL A 82 -5.23 1.57 1.08
C VAL A 82 -6.72 1.55 1.32
N TYR A 83 -7.24 0.43 1.78
CA TYR A 83 -8.63 0.23 2.16
C TYR A 83 -8.72 -0.05 3.66
N THR A 84 -9.67 0.56 4.35
CA THR A 84 -9.87 0.31 5.78
C THR A 84 -11.33 0.53 6.18
N ALA A 85 -11.79 -0.21 7.19
CA ALA A 85 -13.11 0.00 7.79
C ALA A 85 -13.17 1.32 8.57
N GLU A 86 -12.07 1.69 9.22
CA GLU A 86 -11.93 2.91 10.03
C GLU A 86 -11.08 3.96 9.31
N GLN A 87 -11.29 5.23 9.63
CA GLN A 87 -10.47 6.31 9.08
C GLN A 87 -9.03 6.19 9.62
N PHE A 88 -8.06 6.09 8.71
CA PHE A 88 -6.65 6.18 9.09
C PHE A 88 -6.38 7.57 9.69
N ASP A 89 -5.73 7.63 10.85
CA ASP A 89 -5.48 8.92 11.48
C ASP A 89 -4.54 9.81 10.64
N PHE A 90 -4.66 11.13 10.80
CA PHE A 90 -3.86 12.08 10.01
C PHE A 90 -2.35 11.92 10.26
N HIS A 91 -1.96 11.48 11.45
CA HIS A 91 -0.56 11.27 11.79
C HIS A 91 0.03 10.09 11.02
N GLY A 92 -0.62 8.93 11.06
CA GLY A 92 -0.21 7.73 10.36
C GLY A 92 -0.21 7.91 8.84
N LEU A 93 -1.17 8.64 8.27
CA LEU A 93 -1.18 8.98 6.85
C LEU A 93 0.02 9.85 6.45
N ARG A 94 0.37 10.83 7.28
CA ARG A 94 1.54 11.68 7.03
C ARG A 94 2.84 10.87 7.08
N VAL A 95 2.99 10.01 8.10
CA VAL A 95 4.17 9.14 8.24
C VAL A 95 4.29 8.19 7.05
N LEU A 96 3.17 7.61 6.60
CA LEU A 96 3.16 6.76 5.40
C LEU A 96 3.55 7.56 4.15
N ALA A 97 2.99 8.75 3.94
CA ALA A 97 3.31 9.59 2.78
C ALA A 97 4.80 10.00 2.75
N GLU A 98 5.35 10.42 3.91
CA GLU A 98 6.77 10.77 4.05
C GLU A 98 7.68 9.57 3.76
N ALA A 99 7.32 8.38 4.26
CA ALA A 99 8.05 7.15 3.97
C ALA A 99 7.99 6.79 2.47
N LEU A 100 6.84 6.95 1.82
CA LEU A 100 6.70 6.63 0.38
C LEU A 100 7.48 7.59 -0.52
N ARG A 101 7.60 8.88 -0.13
CA ARG A 101 8.37 9.88 -0.89
C ARG A 101 9.83 9.48 -1.09
N MET A 102 10.44 8.79 -0.13
CA MET A 102 11.86 8.42 -0.21
C MET A 102 12.19 7.51 -1.40
N PHE A 103 11.17 6.87 -2.00
CA PHE A 103 11.31 5.96 -3.13
C PHE A 103 11.11 6.61 -4.50
N SER A 104 10.69 7.88 -4.56
CA SER A 104 10.66 8.67 -5.80
C SER A 104 12.03 9.31 -6.05
N GLU A 105 12.44 9.41 -7.32
CA GLU A 105 13.65 10.12 -7.74
C GLU A 105 13.52 11.63 -7.52
N ASN A 106 12.31 12.19 -7.67
CA ASN A 106 12.04 13.62 -7.60
C ASN A 106 11.01 13.98 -6.51
N GLU A 107 10.80 13.10 -5.54
CA GLU A 107 9.79 13.25 -4.46
C GLU A 107 8.34 13.44 -4.96
N HIS A 108 8.05 13.07 -6.22
CA HIS A 108 6.73 13.18 -6.82
C HIS A 108 5.80 12.09 -6.27
N LEU A 109 5.06 12.47 -5.22
CA LEU A 109 3.98 11.69 -4.62
C LEU A 109 2.65 12.44 -4.81
N THR A 110 1.68 11.77 -5.42
CA THR A 110 0.29 12.24 -5.45
C THR A 110 -0.52 11.42 -4.46
N MET A 111 -1.28 12.09 -3.59
CA MET A 111 -2.22 11.45 -2.67
C MET A 111 -3.64 11.78 -3.11
N THR A 112 -4.47 10.75 -3.24
CA THR A 112 -5.90 10.88 -3.51
C THR A 112 -6.65 10.21 -2.36
N HIS A 113 -7.46 10.98 -1.63
CA HIS A 113 -8.27 10.47 -0.53
C HIS A 113 -9.74 10.50 -0.93
N VAL A 114 -10.43 9.36 -0.86
CA VAL A 114 -11.86 9.24 -1.17
C VAL A 114 -12.56 8.49 -0.05
N HIS A 115 -13.64 9.07 0.47
CA HIS A 115 -14.56 8.36 1.36
C HIS A 115 -15.52 7.51 0.51
N ARG A 116 -15.46 6.17 0.62
CA ARG A 116 -16.30 5.27 -0.19
C ARG A 116 -17.79 5.37 0.16
N ASP A 117 -18.13 5.93 1.32
CA ASP A 117 -19.54 6.18 1.69
C ASP A 117 -20.19 7.26 0.79
N ARG A 118 -19.40 7.95 -0.07
CA ARG A 118 -19.90 8.80 -1.16
C ARG A 118 -19.93 8.12 -2.55
N LEU A 119 -19.48 6.88 -2.65
CA LEU A 119 -19.50 6.11 -3.91
C LEU A 119 -20.71 5.16 -4.00
N THR A 120 -21.55 5.12 -2.96
CA THR A 120 -22.80 4.35 -2.91
C THR A 120 -24.03 5.22 -2.65
N GLU A 121 -23.97 6.52 -2.97
CA GLU A 121 -25.20 7.16 -3.44
C GLU A 121 -25.36 6.75 -4.91
N ASP A 122 -25.88 5.53 -5.09
CA ASP A 122 -26.62 5.22 -6.31
C ASP A 122 -27.62 6.36 -6.51
N THR A 123 -27.37 7.21 -7.50
CA THR A 123 -28.44 7.97 -8.13
C THR A 123 -29.30 6.95 -8.86
N SER A 124 -30.18 6.30 -8.11
CA SER A 124 -31.39 5.72 -8.63
C SER A 124 -32.49 6.76 -8.50
N ASP A 125 -32.67 7.55 -9.56
CA ASP A 125 -33.96 8.05 -10.03
C ASP A 125 -34.02 7.85 -11.55
#